data_AF-A0A1R2B2T3-F1
#
_entry.id   AF-A0A1R2B2T3-F1
#
_cell.length_a   1.000
_cell.length_b   1.000
_cell.length_c   1.000
_cell.angle_alpha   90.00
_cell.angle_beta   90.00
_cell.angle_gamma   90.00
#
_symmetry.space_group_name_H-M   'P 1'
#
loop_
_entity.id
_entity.type
_entity.pdbx_description
1 polymer ?
#
loop_
_entity_poly.entity_id
_entity_poly.type
_entity_poly.pdbx_seq_one_letter_code
_entity_poly.pdbx_strand_id
1 'polypeptide(L)'
;MNSEEEKILNQIIASQNSDNLIPIFLSKFSNCEEQLMKILLKQLTFELVSVNAHYITKLQSVRMLKHLISSKIPIVISYIDKHIVPKFPAIILGEEDCQGFSLWLNFLKIKDKNAFKFMILALQCIENWGKIFKYNSKSTYTHFYQILNIIKENNIEMPPTFFLKPFEKTDKKIVKKDFYKVKNLLKEFVNNIYQGNKEKALLLKKVVNSYENYFKESAEKYDKSIECDVISIYLEVKQAKSIMQTWKNNKYTEVPQKNIISLNHIDDPLPKEQPNNENSREDLSLLNHSFDPDFSDSKQQENSYKQKKINPIQKDSELKTQVEELENLVNMYKQDLIKSQANNHALERENNELKIKNKALVVTNTDLERNILDKKANFDELFNENQKISKENTKLQKRLEKTLSSNEFFKKSIEELHDLVDTLSHESFQNKIYVDSIKNTNKLLLSTNQSLRNEIEDLKNHEKDLKKRLKSIKKSAKTAGKEKTQS
;
A
#
# COMPACT_ATOMS: atom_id res chain seq x y z
N MET A 1 -1.60 50.64 2.15
CA MET A 1 -0.43 49.97 1.56
C MET A 1 -0.43 48.54 2.06
N ASN A 2 -0.53 47.55 1.17
CA ASN A 2 -0.53 46.15 1.61
C ASN A 2 0.83 45.83 2.23
N SER A 3 0.79 45.24 3.43
CA SER A 3 1.99 44.77 4.13
C SER A 3 2.74 43.74 3.28
N GLU A 4 4.04 43.56 3.53
CA GLU A 4 4.83 42.58 2.77
C GLU A 4 4.29 41.15 2.98
N GLU A 5 3.81 40.88 4.19
CA GLU A 5 3.18 39.62 4.59
C GLU A 5 1.88 39.36 3.83
N GLU A 6 1.06 40.40 3.64
CA GLU A 6 -0.17 40.31 2.84
C GLU A 6 0.13 40.02 1.37
N LYS A 7 1.21 40.58 0.81
CA LYS A 7 1.65 40.27 -0.56
C LYS A 7 2.08 38.82 -0.70
N ILE A 8 2.88 38.32 0.25
CA ILE A 8 3.32 36.92 0.26
C ILE A 8 2.11 35.98 0.43
N LEU A 9 1.18 36.32 1.31
CA LEU A 9 -0.05 35.55 1.51
C LEU A 9 -0.88 35.46 0.22
N ASN A 10 -1.07 36.59 -0.47
CA ASN A 10 -1.78 36.62 -1.76
C ASN A 10 -1.10 35.74 -2.82
N GLN A 11 0.23 35.76 -2.89
CA GLN A 11 0.99 34.89 -3.80
C GLN A 11 0.81 33.41 -3.46
N ILE A 12 0.80 33.06 -2.17
CA ILE A 12 0.56 31.69 -1.72
C ILE A 12 -0.83 31.21 -2.09
N ILE A 13 -1.84 32.05 -1.86
CA ILE A 13 -3.24 31.72 -2.12
C ILE A 13 -3.52 31.54 -3.61
N ALA A 14 -2.88 32.36 -4.47
CA ALA A 14 -3.06 32.31 -5.92
C ALA A 14 -2.22 31.21 -6.61
N SER A 15 -1.14 30.72 -5.99
CA SER A 15 -0.20 29.78 -6.62
C SER A 15 -0.64 28.31 -6.53
N GLN A 16 -0.38 27.54 -7.59
CA GLN A 16 -0.49 26.07 -7.55
C GLN A 16 0.63 25.41 -6.74
N ASN A 17 1.80 26.05 -6.62
CA ASN A 17 2.97 25.51 -5.93
C ASN A 17 3.54 26.59 -5.02
N SER A 18 3.11 26.56 -3.76
CA SER A 18 3.39 27.59 -2.74
C SER A 18 4.40 27.12 -1.69
N ASP A 19 4.92 25.90 -1.84
CA ASP A 19 5.73 25.19 -0.82
C ASP A 19 6.97 25.98 -0.40
N ASN A 20 7.58 26.72 -1.33
CA ASN A 20 8.77 27.54 -1.06
C ASN A 20 8.42 28.86 -0.36
N LEU A 21 7.20 29.37 -0.51
CA LEU A 21 6.75 30.63 0.07
C LEU A 21 6.19 30.46 1.48
N ILE A 22 5.68 29.27 1.82
CA ILE A 22 5.12 28.98 3.16
C ILE A 22 6.17 29.19 4.27
N PRO A 23 7.40 28.65 4.21
CA PRO A 23 8.41 28.89 5.25
C PRO A 23 8.76 30.36 5.40
N ILE A 24 8.87 31.08 4.28
CA ILE A 24 9.15 32.52 4.26
C ILE A 24 8.02 33.27 4.98
N PHE A 25 6.76 32.98 4.65
CA PHE A 25 5.62 33.57 5.32
C PHE A 25 5.62 33.28 6.83
N LEU A 26 5.85 32.02 7.24
CA LEU A 26 5.85 31.64 8.65
C LEU A 26 6.92 32.37 9.47
N SER A 27 8.13 32.54 8.92
CA SER A 27 9.22 33.27 9.59
C SER A 27 8.92 34.75 9.82
N LYS A 28 8.11 35.36 8.94
CA LYS A 28 7.66 36.75 9.10
C LYS A 28 6.44 36.83 10.02
N PHE A 29 5.51 35.90 9.84
CA PHE A 29 4.27 35.83 10.62
C PHE A 29 4.51 35.74 12.12
N SER A 30 5.54 35.00 12.58
CA SER A 30 5.87 34.89 14.01
C SER A 30 6.26 36.21 14.66
N ASN A 31 6.72 37.19 13.87
CA ASN A 31 7.16 38.50 14.34
C ASN A 31 6.12 39.61 14.08
N CYS A 32 4.96 39.27 13.50
CA CYS A 32 3.91 40.25 13.23
C CYS A 32 3.22 40.72 14.52
N GLU A 33 2.73 41.96 14.49
CA GLU A 33 1.83 42.46 15.52
C GLU A 33 0.50 41.69 15.52
N GLU A 34 -0.12 41.56 16.70
CA GLU A 34 -1.38 40.85 16.89
C GLU A 34 -2.51 41.37 15.96
N GLN A 35 -2.56 42.68 15.71
CA GLN A 35 -3.56 43.26 14.80
C GLN A 35 -3.37 42.78 13.36
N LEU A 36 -2.12 42.76 12.88
CA LEU A 36 -1.79 42.28 11.54
C LEU A 36 -2.08 40.78 11.41
N MET A 37 -1.75 39.97 12.42
CA MET A 37 -2.10 38.54 12.43
C MET A 37 -3.61 38.33 12.29
N LYS A 38 -4.44 39.11 13.00
CA LYS A 38 -5.91 39.04 12.88
C LYS A 38 -6.39 39.43 11.49
N ILE A 39 -5.78 40.42 10.84
CA ILE A 39 -6.11 40.82 9.45
C ILE A 39 -5.81 39.67 8.48
N LEU A 40 -4.61 39.08 8.56
CA LEU A 40 -4.21 37.97 7.70
C LEU A 40 -5.08 36.72 7.91
N LEU A 41 -5.44 36.40 9.16
CA LEU A 41 -6.36 35.30 9.48
C LEU A 41 -7.79 35.56 8.99
N LYS A 42 -8.27 36.80 9.07
CA LYS A 42 -9.57 37.19 8.49
C LYS A 42 -9.56 36.99 6.99
N GLN A 43 -8.48 37.36 6.31
CA GLN A 43 -8.33 37.16 4.88
C GLN A 43 -8.37 35.66 4.51
N LEU A 44 -7.59 34.81 5.20
CA LEU A 44 -7.64 33.36 5.02
C LEU A 44 -9.05 32.79 5.25
N THR A 45 -9.76 33.30 6.25
CA THR A 45 -11.14 32.90 6.54
C THR A 45 -12.08 33.29 5.40
N PHE A 46 -11.94 34.50 4.87
CA PHE A 46 -12.75 34.99 3.76
C PHE A 46 -12.55 34.13 2.51
N GLU A 47 -11.29 33.87 2.13
CA GLU A 47 -10.95 33.06 0.97
C GLU A 47 -11.40 31.60 1.10
N LEU A 48 -11.38 31.06 2.32
CA LEU A 48 -11.84 29.70 2.60
C LEU A 48 -13.38 29.56 2.52
N VAL A 49 -14.11 30.54 3.06
CA VAL A 49 -15.58 30.49 3.21
C VAL A 49 -16.30 31.02 1.97
N SER A 50 -15.64 31.85 1.16
CA SER A 50 -16.24 32.47 -0.03
C SER A 50 -16.80 31.40 -0.98
N VAL A 51 -18.07 31.56 -1.33
CA VAL A 51 -18.78 30.66 -2.27
C VAL A 51 -18.14 30.74 -3.66
N ASN A 52 -17.66 31.92 -4.05
CA ASN A 52 -17.08 32.20 -5.36
C ASN A 52 -15.58 31.85 -5.45
N ALA A 53 -14.93 31.50 -4.33
CA ALA A 53 -13.51 31.16 -4.35
C ALA A 53 -13.26 29.82 -5.05
N HIS A 54 -12.27 29.80 -5.94
CA HIS A 54 -11.80 28.57 -6.60
C HIS A 54 -11.26 27.56 -5.58
N TYR A 55 -11.34 26.25 -5.89
CA TYR A 55 -10.86 25.22 -4.96
C TYR A 55 -9.35 25.28 -4.72
N ILE A 56 -8.58 25.85 -5.65
CA ILE A 56 -7.15 26.10 -5.42
C ILE A 56 -6.96 27.10 -4.26
N THR A 57 -7.71 28.19 -4.25
CA THR A 57 -7.70 29.20 -3.19
C THR A 57 -8.07 28.56 -1.85
N LYS A 58 -9.15 27.78 -1.81
CA LYS A 58 -9.59 27.05 -0.61
C LYS A 58 -8.54 26.05 -0.12
N LEU A 59 -7.92 25.30 -1.03
CA LEU A 59 -6.84 24.36 -0.75
C LEU A 59 -5.63 25.07 -0.12
N GLN A 60 -5.17 26.17 -0.71
CA GLN A 60 -4.03 26.93 -0.19
C GLN A 60 -4.34 27.58 1.16
N SER A 61 -5.57 28.06 1.36
CA SER A 61 -6.01 28.60 2.65
C SER A 61 -5.97 27.54 3.75
N VAL A 62 -6.53 26.34 3.54
CA VAL A 62 -6.44 25.24 4.52
C VAL A 62 -4.99 24.82 4.75
N ARG A 63 -4.19 24.78 3.68
CA ARG A 63 -2.77 24.46 3.79
C ARG A 63 -2.02 25.46 4.67
N MET A 64 -2.25 26.75 4.47
CA MET A 64 -1.65 27.80 5.30
C MET A 64 -2.13 27.67 6.75
N LEU A 65 -3.42 27.45 6.99
CA LEU A 65 -3.97 27.24 8.34
C LEU A 65 -3.33 26.04 9.06
N LYS A 66 -3.08 24.94 8.35
CA LYS A 66 -2.36 23.77 8.88
C LYS A 66 -0.97 24.14 9.38
N HIS A 67 -0.23 24.93 8.61
CA HIS A 67 1.09 25.40 9.00
C HIS A 67 1.04 26.41 10.15
N LEU A 68 0.10 27.35 10.11
CA LEU A 68 -0.11 28.34 11.16
C LEU A 68 -0.47 27.70 12.50
N ILE A 69 -1.34 26.68 12.53
CA ILE A 69 -1.63 25.94 13.77
C ILE A 69 -0.39 25.21 14.29
N SER A 70 0.45 24.70 13.39
CA SER A 70 1.67 23.99 13.77
C SER A 70 2.70 24.90 14.46
N SER A 71 2.61 26.22 14.28
CA SER A 71 3.42 27.20 15.02
C SER A 71 3.08 27.30 16.52
N LYS A 72 1.96 26.70 16.95
CA LYS A 72 1.47 26.70 18.34
C LYS A 72 1.25 28.08 18.96
N ILE A 73 1.13 29.13 18.14
CA ILE A 73 0.85 30.48 18.64
C ILE A 73 -0.58 30.52 19.22
N PRO A 74 -0.79 30.87 20.51
CA PRO A 74 -2.09 30.78 21.17
C PRO A 74 -3.21 31.59 20.50
N ILE A 75 -2.88 32.80 20.02
CA ILE A 75 -3.86 33.67 19.38
C ILE A 75 -4.39 33.10 18.06
N VAL A 76 -3.50 32.45 17.30
CA VAL A 76 -3.83 31.78 16.05
C VAL A 76 -4.77 30.61 16.33
N ILE A 77 -4.43 29.76 17.29
CA ILE A 77 -5.26 28.61 17.67
C ILE A 77 -6.63 29.08 18.14
N SER A 78 -6.69 30.09 19.00
CA SER A 78 -7.96 30.62 19.52
C SER A 78 -8.83 31.24 18.41
N TYR A 79 -8.21 31.97 17.47
CA TYR A 79 -8.92 32.55 16.35
C TYR A 79 -9.51 31.45 15.43
N ILE A 80 -8.72 30.44 15.11
CA ILE A 80 -9.14 29.35 14.22
C ILE A 80 -10.27 28.54 14.85
N ASP A 81 -10.16 28.19 16.14
CA ASP A 81 -11.21 27.48 16.88
C ASP A 81 -12.54 28.24 16.87
N LYS A 82 -12.52 29.57 17.03
CA LYS A 82 -13.74 30.38 17.18
C LYS A 82 -14.36 30.81 15.86
N HIS A 83 -13.57 31.06 14.82
CA HIS A 83 -14.05 31.75 13.62
C HIS A 83 -13.99 30.91 12.35
N ILE A 84 -13.14 29.89 12.32
CA ILE A 84 -12.89 29.10 11.11
C ILE A 84 -13.49 27.71 11.26
N VAL A 85 -13.13 26.98 12.32
CA VAL A 85 -13.57 25.59 12.54
C VAL A 85 -15.09 25.42 12.52
N PRO A 86 -15.90 26.29 13.15
CA PRO A 86 -17.35 26.14 13.12
C PRO A 86 -17.96 26.21 11.71
N LYS A 87 -17.22 26.77 10.74
CA LYS A 87 -17.65 26.90 9.34
C LYS A 87 -17.26 25.68 8.48
N PHE A 88 -16.35 24.82 8.95
CA PHE A 88 -15.90 23.65 8.19
C PHE A 88 -17.04 22.70 7.76
N PRO A 89 -18.05 22.39 8.61
CA PRO A 89 -19.18 21.56 8.19
C PRO A 89 -19.91 22.13 6.97
N ALA A 90 -20.25 23.42 6.99
CA ALA A 90 -20.92 24.07 5.87
C ALA A 90 -20.08 24.06 4.59
N ILE A 91 -18.75 24.14 4.70
CA ILE A 91 -17.84 24.17 3.55
C ILE A 91 -17.62 22.78 2.95
N ILE A 92 -17.58 21.73 3.78
CA ILE A 92 -17.18 20.39 3.37
C ILE A 92 -18.39 19.47 3.19
N LEU A 93 -19.31 19.47 4.14
CA LEU A 93 -20.47 18.56 4.13
C LEU A 93 -21.60 19.08 3.24
N GLY A 94 -21.73 20.42 3.13
CA GLY A 94 -22.85 21.03 2.41
C GLY A 94 -24.19 20.79 3.13
N GLU A 95 -25.27 20.74 2.35
CA GLU A 95 -26.65 20.52 2.84
C GLU A 95 -27.10 19.04 2.72
N GLU A 96 -26.29 18.17 2.12
CA GLU A 96 -26.63 16.76 1.90
C GLU A 96 -26.14 15.86 3.04
N ASP A 97 -26.97 14.88 3.42
CA ASP A 97 -26.59 13.82 4.35
C ASP A 97 -25.47 12.95 3.74
N CYS A 98 -24.24 13.20 4.19
CA CYS A 98 -23.06 12.47 3.74
C CYS A 98 -22.69 11.35 4.72
N GLN A 99 -22.59 10.11 4.23
CA GLN A 99 -22.15 8.93 5.00
C GLN A 99 -21.10 8.12 4.23
N GLY A 100 -20.17 7.50 4.97
CA GLY A 100 -19.13 6.66 4.41
C GLY A 100 -18.23 7.41 3.42
N PHE A 101 -18.14 6.88 2.20
CA PHE A 101 -17.37 7.48 1.10
C PHE A 101 -18.18 8.46 0.22
N SER A 102 -19.45 8.78 0.55
CA SER A 102 -20.28 9.66 -0.28
C SER A 102 -19.64 11.04 -0.46
N LEU A 103 -19.06 11.59 0.61
CA LEU A 103 -18.33 12.85 0.58
C LEU A 103 -17.15 12.80 -0.42
N TRP A 104 -16.40 11.70 -0.44
CA TRP A 104 -15.28 11.54 -1.37
C TRP A 104 -15.78 11.53 -2.82
N LEU A 105 -16.87 10.80 -3.06
CA LEU A 105 -17.48 10.71 -4.39
C LEU A 105 -18.00 12.06 -4.87
N ASN A 106 -18.68 12.83 -4.01
CA ASN A 106 -19.18 14.17 -4.33
C ASN A 106 -18.04 15.08 -4.79
N PHE A 107 -16.91 15.09 -4.07
CA PHE A 107 -15.74 15.87 -4.46
C PHE A 107 -14.99 15.34 -5.69
N LEU A 108 -15.05 14.02 -5.96
CA LEU A 108 -14.47 13.42 -7.18
C LEU A 108 -15.30 13.71 -8.44
N LYS A 109 -16.60 14.02 -8.31
CA LYS A 109 -17.47 14.43 -9.42
C LYS A 109 -17.20 15.88 -9.87
N ILE A 110 -16.68 16.72 -8.98
CA ILE A 110 -16.34 18.11 -9.29
C ILE A 110 -15.21 18.15 -10.33
N LYS A 111 -15.40 18.93 -11.40
CA LYS A 111 -14.42 19.03 -12.51
C LYS A 111 -13.07 19.62 -12.08
N ASP A 112 -13.04 20.43 -11.02
CA ASP A 112 -11.80 21.03 -10.50
C ASP A 112 -10.91 19.98 -9.81
N LYS A 113 -9.72 19.77 -10.36
CA LYS A 113 -8.69 18.85 -9.83
C LYS A 113 -8.28 19.12 -8.37
N ASN A 114 -8.51 20.34 -7.87
CA ASN A 114 -8.13 20.75 -6.53
C ASN A 114 -9.24 20.48 -5.50
N ALA A 115 -10.49 20.26 -5.92
CA ALA A 115 -11.62 20.05 -5.02
C ALA A 115 -11.40 18.83 -4.12
N PHE A 116 -11.04 17.70 -4.72
CA PHE A 116 -10.76 16.48 -3.96
C PHE A 116 -9.55 16.65 -3.02
N LYS A 117 -8.47 17.31 -3.47
CA LYS A 117 -7.30 17.59 -2.62
C LYS A 117 -7.65 18.48 -1.43
N PHE A 118 -8.49 19.48 -1.65
CA PHE A 118 -9.00 20.38 -0.61
C PHE A 118 -9.76 19.59 0.45
N MET A 119 -10.73 18.76 0.05
CA MET A 119 -11.50 17.93 0.98
C MET A 119 -10.60 17.01 1.80
N ILE A 120 -9.65 16.31 1.15
CA ILE A 120 -8.72 15.42 1.84
C ILE A 120 -7.92 16.20 2.88
N LEU A 121 -7.33 17.35 2.52
CA LEU A 121 -6.52 18.14 3.44
C LEU A 121 -7.35 18.68 4.60
N ALA A 122 -8.59 19.11 4.33
CA ALA A 122 -9.49 19.64 5.34
C ALA A 122 -9.91 18.57 6.36
N LEU A 123 -10.28 17.37 5.92
CA LEU A 123 -10.58 16.24 6.82
C LEU A 123 -9.36 15.84 7.66
N GLN A 124 -8.17 15.79 7.06
CA GLN A 124 -6.93 15.53 7.82
C GLN A 124 -6.69 16.60 8.89
N CYS A 125 -6.94 17.87 8.58
CA CYS A 125 -6.82 18.96 9.55
C CYS A 125 -7.81 18.81 10.69
N ILE A 126 -9.08 18.53 10.42
CA ILE A 126 -10.10 18.30 11.46
C ILE A 126 -9.72 17.10 12.33
N GLU A 127 -9.32 15.97 11.73
CA GLU A 127 -8.90 14.79 12.48
C GLU A 127 -7.71 15.08 13.40
N ASN A 128 -6.72 15.83 12.90
CA ASN A 128 -5.52 16.15 13.66
C ASN A 128 -5.81 17.19 14.76
N TRP A 129 -6.45 18.30 14.41
CA TRP A 129 -6.73 19.39 15.35
C TRP A 129 -7.71 18.96 16.43
N GLY A 130 -8.75 18.18 16.11
CA GLY A 130 -9.70 17.67 17.10
C GLY A 130 -9.08 16.70 18.11
N LYS A 131 -8.00 16.01 17.74
CA LYS A 131 -7.22 15.17 18.69
C LYS A 131 -6.29 16.01 19.55
N ILE A 132 -5.58 16.97 18.96
CA ILE A 132 -4.57 17.77 19.66
C ILE A 132 -5.21 18.78 20.60
N PHE A 133 -6.23 19.50 20.12
CA PHE A 133 -6.85 20.62 20.81
C PHE A 133 -8.20 20.23 21.39
N LYS A 134 -8.29 19.07 22.07
CA LYS A 134 -9.57 18.54 22.57
C LYS A 134 -10.25 19.47 23.60
N TYR A 135 -9.46 20.05 24.49
CA TYR A 135 -9.91 20.92 25.57
C TYR A 135 -9.29 22.30 25.44
N ASN A 136 -10.04 23.34 25.78
CA ASN A 136 -9.48 24.69 25.95
C ASN A 136 -8.92 24.89 27.38
N SER A 137 -8.40 26.09 27.66
CA SER A 137 -7.87 26.45 28.98
C SER A 137 -8.91 26.41 30.11
N LYS A 138 -10.20 26.37 29.79
CA LYS A 138 -11.32 26.23 30.75
C LYS A 138 -11.80 24.78 30.89
N SER A 139 -11.07 23.81 30.34
CA SER A 139 -11.44 22.40 30.31
C SER A 139 -12.77 22.08 29.60
N THR A 140 -13.27 22.99 28.76
CA THR A 140 -14.45 22.71 27.93
C THR A 140 -14.02 22.18 26.56
N TYR A 141 -14.88 21.39 25.92
CA TYR A 141 -14.66 20.93 24.56
C TYR A 141 -14.52 22.11 23.60
N THR A 142 -13.52 22.04 22.72
CA THR A 142 -13.30 23.02 21.66
C THR A 142 -14.21 22.73 20.46
N HIS A 143 -14.33 23.70 19.56
CA HIS A 143 -15.01 23.47 18.29
C HIS A 143 -14.25 22.45 17.45
N PHE A 144 -12.90 22.40 17.55
CA PHE A 144 -12.10 21.34 16.90
C PHE A 144 -12.60 19.93 17.25
N TYR A 145 -12.86 19.68 18.54
CA TYR A 145 -13.34 18.38 18.99
C TYR A 145 -14.80 18.13 18.63
N GLN A 146 -15.66 19.15 18.74
CA GLN A 146 -17.07 19.05 18.38
C GLN A 146 -17.24 18.68 16.89
N ILE A 147 -16.54 19.38 16.00
CA ILE A 147 -16.59 19.09 14.56
C ILE A 147 -16.03 17.69 14.26
N LEU A 148 -14.96 17.27 14.95
CA LEU A 148 -14.45 15.90 14.80
C LEU A 148 -15.50 14.85 15.19
N ASN A 149 -16.31 15.10 16.21
CA ASN A 149 -17.38 14.19 16.60
C ASN A 149 -18.52 14.18 15.58
N ILE A 150 -18.93 15.34 15.06
CA ILE A 150 -19.95 15.41 13.98
C ILE A 150 -19.53 14.54 12.78
N ILE A 151 -18.26 14.63 12.35
CA ILE A 151 -17.77 13.83 11.23
C ILE A 151 -17.79 12.32 11.54
N LYS A 152 -17.49 11.94 12.80
CA LYS A 152 -17.56 10.53 13.24
C LYS A 152 -19.00 10.03 13.37
N GLU A 153 -19.90 10.84 13.90
CA GLU A 153 -21.33 10.52 14.06
C GLU A 153 -21.98 10.29 12.70
N ASN A 154 -21.60 11.07 11.69
CA ASN A 154 -22.03 10.89 10.31
C ASN A 154 -21.32 9.72 9.58
N ASN A 155 -20.49 8.94 10.27
CA ASN A 155 -19.72 7.83 9.69
C ASN A 155 -18.92 8.22 8.43
N ILE A 156 -18.37 9.44 8.39
CA ILE A 156 -17.61 9.90 7.24
C ILE A 156 -16.21 9.30 7.27
N GLU A 157 -15.80 8.71 6.15
CA GLU A 157 -14.51 8.06 6.04
C GLU A 157 -13.35 9.06 6.00
N MET A 158 -12.40 8.87 6.90
CA MET A 158 -11.23 9.75 7.05
C MET A 158 -10.11 9.32 6.12
N PRO A 159 -9.43 10.26 5.43
CA PRO A 159 -8.33 9.91 4.55
C PRO A 159 -7.09 9.44 5.33
N PRO A 160 -6.26 8.55 4.75
CA PRO A 160 -4.92 8.26 5.25
C PRO A 160 -4.08 9.52 5.37
N THR A 161 -3.17 9.59 6.35
CA THR A 161 -2.29 10.77 6.53
C THR A 161 -1.32 10.96 5.37
N PHE A 162 -0.89 9.85 4.75
CA PHE A 162 0.04 9.85 3.63
C PHE A 162 -0.59 10.20 2.26
N PHE A 163 -1.88 10.53 2.19
CA PHE A 163 -2.53 10.84 0.92
C PHE A 163 -1.88 12.02 0.18
N LEU A 164 -1.34 12.99 0.93
CA LEU A 164 -0.75 14.23 0.40
C LEU A 164 0.75 14.37 0.69
N LYS A 165 1.37 13.41 1.39
CA LYS A 165 2.80 13.41 1.67
C LYS A 165 3.36 11.98 1.68
N PRO A 166 4.59 11.77 1.19
CA PRO A 166 5.30 10.51 1.36
C PRO A 166 5.39 10.11 2.83
N PHE A 167 5.52 8.81 3.09
CA PHE A 167 5.73 8.29 4.44
C PHE A 167 7.09 8.79 4.96
N GLU A 168 7.07 9.76 5.87
CA GLU A 168 8.23 10.06 6.72
C GLU A 168 8.14 9.15 7.96
N LYS A 169 9.28 8.71 8.52
CA LYS A 169 9.36 7.78 9.68
C LYS A 169 8.33 8.16 10.76
N THR A 170 7.17 7.50 10.72
CA THR A 170 6.01 7.79 11.56
C THR A 170 5.73 6.58 12.45
N ASP A 171 5.15 6.83 13.62
CA ASP A 171 4.82 5.81 14.61
C ASP A 171 4.04 4.63 13.96
N LYS A 172 4.48 3.40 14.22
CA LYS A 172 3.87 2.14 13.77
C LYS A 172 2.35 2.12 13.94
N LYS A 173 1.83 2.73 15.00
CA LYS A 173 0.38 2.82 15.26
C LYS A 173 -0.37 3.67 14.23
N ILE A 174 0.23 4.78 13.80
CA ILE A 174 -0.35 5.68 12.77
C ILE A 174 -0.42 4.94 11.44
N VAL A 175 0.65 4.20 11.11
CA VAL A 175 0.74 3.41 9.87
C VAL A 175 -0.37 2.38 9.77
N LYS A 176 -0.54 1.56 10.81
CA LYS A 176 -1.59 0.52 10.84
C LYS A 176 -2.99 1.12 10.71
N LYS A 177 -3.24 2.28 11.33
CA LYS A 177 -4.52 2.97 11.21
C LYS A 177 -4.78 3.41 9.77
N ASP A 178 -3.78 3.98 9.11
CA ASP A 178 -3.93 4.44 7.74
C ASP A 178 -4.08 3.28 6.74
N PHE A 179 -3.41 2.17 7.01
CA PHE A 179 -3.60 0.91 6.28
C PHE A 179 -5.02 0.39 6.40
N TYR A 180 -5.60 0.41 7.60
CA TYR A 180 -7.01 0.07 7.80
C TYR A 180 -7.95 0.95 6.96
N LYS A 181 -7.71 2.27 6.90
CA LYS A 181 -8.48 3.19 6.05
C LYS A 181 -8.40 2.83 4.56
N VAL A 182 -7.22 2.42 4.07
CA VAL A 182 -7.06 1.93 2.70
C VAL A 182 -7.86 0.65 2.48
N LYS A 183 -7.81 -0.31 3.42
CA LYS A 183 -8.60 -1.55 3.31
C LYS A 183 -10.10 -1.27 3.26
N ASN A 184 -10.60 -0.32 4.04
CA ASN A 184 -12.00 0.11 3.96
C ASN A 184 -12.36 0.68 2.58
N LEU A 185 -11.50 1.51 1.99
CA LEU A 185 -11.71 2.00 0.63
C LEU A 185 -11.73 0.85 -0.39
N LEU A 186 -10.82 -0.12 -0.28
CA LEU A 186 -10.78 -1.27 -1.18
C LEU A 186 -12.04 -2.13 -1.06
N LYS A 187 -12.53 -2.36 0.17
CA LYS A 187 -13.80 -3.05 0.41
C LYS A 187 -14.96 -2.31 -0.25
N GLU A 188 -15.05 -0.99 -0.06
CA GLU A 188 -16.11 -0.18 -0.68
C GLU A 188 -16.01 -0.22 -2.20
N PHE A 189 -14.81 -0.10 -2.76
CA PHE A 189 -14.57 -0.17 -4.19
C PHE A 189 -15.03 -1.51 -4.79
N VAL A 190 -14.64 -2.62 -4.17
CA VAL A 190 -15.03 -3.97 -4.57
C VAL A 190 -16.54 -4.19 -4.39
N ASN A 191 -17.14 -3.67 -3.32
CA ASN A 191 -18.58 -3.75 -3.09
C ASN A 191 -19.37 -3.02 -4.19
N ASN A 192 -18.93 -1.83 -4.61
CA ASN A 192 -19.56 -1.10 -5.71
C ASN A 192 -19.44 -1.84 -7.06
N ILE A 193 -18.38 -2.62 -7.27
CA ILE A 193 -18.24 -3.50 -8.44
C ILE A 193 -19.28 -4.63 -8.38
N TYR A 194 -19.40 -5.31 -7.25
CA TYR A 194 -20.36 -6.40 -7.08
C TYR A 194 -21.82 -5.93 -7.18
N GLN A 195 -22.11 -4.72 -6.73
CA GLN A 195 -23.43 -4.09 -6.83
C GLN A 195 -23.72 -3.49 -8.22
N GLY A 196 -22.84 -3.65 -9.20
CA GLY A 196 -23.06 -3.10 -10.55
C GLY A 196 -22.96 -1.57 -10.64
N ASN A 197 -22.50 -0.87 -9.59
CA ASN A 197 -22.49 0.59 -9.55
C ASN A 197 -21.29 1.18 -10.30
N LYS A 198 -21.42 1.23 -11.63
CA LYS A 198 -20.38 1.69 -12.56
C LYS A 198 -19.86 3.09 -12.25
N GLU A 199 -20.74 4.05 -11.96
CA GLU A 199 -20.33 5.43 -11.72
C GLU A 199 -19.43 5.53 -10.47
N LYS A 200 -19.88 4.99 -9.34
CA LYS A 200 -19.12 5.03 -8.08
C LYS A 200 -17.83 4.24 -8.18
N ALA A 201 -17.86 3.05 -8.77
CA ALA A 201 -16.66 2.23 -8.96
C ALA A 201 -15.60 2.95 -9.83
N LEU A 202 -16.00 3.63 -10.91
CA LEU A 202 -15.06 4.39 -11.76
C LEU A 202 -14.44 5.59 -11.04
N LEU A 203 -15.17 6.25 -10.14
CA LEU A 203 -14.64 7.33 -9.31
C LEU A 203 -13.62 6.77 -8.31
N LEU A 204 -13.96 5.72 -7.58
CA LEU A 204 -13.08 5.07 -6.60
C LEU A 204 -11.82 4.47 -7.26
N LYS A 205 -11.93 3.95 -8.49
CA LYS A 205 -10.79 3.47 -9.28
C LYS A 205 -9.68 4.52 -9.41
N LYS A 206 -10.02 5.80 -9.56
CA LYS A 206 -9.02 6.88 -9.64
C LYS A 206 -8.19 6.96 -8.35
N VAL A 207 -8.83 6.81 -7.21
CA VAL A 207 -8.19 6.82 -5.89
C VAL A 207 -7.34 5.56 -5.68
N VAL A 208 -7.89 4.39 -6.01
CA VAL A 208 -7.18 3.10 -5.89
C VAL A 208 -5.92 3.06 -6.76
N ASN A 209 -5.96 3.61 -7.98
CA ASN A 209 -4.77 3.75 -8.83
C ASN A 209 -3.70 4.66 -8.20
N SER A 210 -4.12 5.73 -7.52
CA SER A 210 -3.19 6.61 -6.81
C SER A 210 -2.45 5.86 -5.69
N TYR A 211 -3.15 4.99 -4.96
CA TYR A 211 -2.54 4.16 -3.93
C TYR A 211 -1.61 3.09 -4.49
N GLU A 212 -1.95 2.46 -5.63
CA GLU A 212 -1.05 1.49 -6.26
C GLU A 212 0.29 2.13 -6.61
N ASN A 213 0.27 3.31 -7.25
CA ASN A 213 1.49 4.04 -7.60
C ASN A 213 2.29 4.39 -6.34
N TYR A 214 1.61 4.90 -5.32
CA TYR A 214 2.22 5.21 -4.04
C TYR A 214 2.91 4.01 -3.39
N PHE A 215 2.21 2.88 -3.24
CA PHE A 215 2.77 1.68 -2.62
C PHE A 215 3.89 1.06 -3.46
N LYS A 216 3.79 1.12 -4.79
CA LYS A 216 4.85 0.68 -5.71
C LYS A 216 6.14 1.49 -5.52
N GLU A 217 6.03 2.82 -5.43
CA GLU A 217 7.17 3.72 -5.23
C GLU A 217 7.75 3.66 -3.82
N SER A 218 6.92 3.28 -2.85
CA SER A 218 7.30 3.31 -1.43
C SER A 218 7.82 1.96 -0.92
N ALA A 219 7.50 0.84 -1.57
CA ALA A 219 7.95 -0.51 -1.17
C ALA A 219 9.47 -0.63 -0.99
N GLU A 220 10.27 0.15 -1.72
CA GLU A 220 11.74 0.13 -1.62
C GLU A 220 12.31 0.98 -0.48
N LYS A 221 11.47 1.76 0.23
CA LYS A 221 11.89 2.76 1.22
C LYS A 221 11.51 2.42 2.67
N TYR A 222 10.80 1.32 2.91
CA TYR A 222 10.30 0.98 4.24
C TYR A 222 11.27 0.11 5.06
N ASP A 223 11.25 0.31 6.38
CA ASP A 223 11.89 -0.62 7.32
C ASP A 223 11.25 -2.02 7.20
N LYS A 224 12.09 -3.06 7.33
CA LYS A 224 11.68 -4.49 7.31
C LYS A 224 10.46 -4.81 8.18
N SER A 225 10.23 -4.04 9.24
CA SER A 225 9.14 -4.27 10.19
C SER A 225 7.74 -3.83 9.73
N ILE A 226 7.64 -3.02 8.66
CA ILE A 226 6.36 -2.54 8.07
C ILE A 226 6.22 -3.02 6.63
N GLU A 227 7.31 -3.48 6.00
CA GLU A 227 7.38 -4.00 4.64
C GLU A 227 6.31 -5.08 4.36
N CYS A 228 6.13 -6.06 5.26
CA CYS A 228 5.09 -7.09 5.10
C CYS A 228 3.67 -6.51 5.04
N ASP A 229 3.36 -5.52 5.90
CA ASP A 229 2.04 -4.87 5.92
C ASP A 229 1.80 -4.06 4.63
N VAL A 230 2.84 -3.38 4.13
CA VAL A 230 2.80 -2.64 2.85
C VAL A 230 2.58 -3.58 1.67
N ILE A 231 3.33 -4.69 1.60
CA ILE A 231 3.20 -5.69 0.55
C ILE A 231 1.79 -6.30 0.58
N SER A 232 1.27 -6.63 1.77
CA SER A 232 -0.09 -7.16 1.92
C SER A 232 -1.14 -6.22 1.31
N ILE A 233 -1.08 -4.91 1.62
CA ILE A 233 -2.04 -3.93 1.09
C ILE A 233 -1.83 -3.73 -0.40
N TYR A 234 -0.59 -3.73 -0.88
CA TYR A 234 -0.29 -3.64 -2.29
C TYR A 234 -0.91 -4.80 -3.08
N LEU A 235 -0.85 -6.03 -2.54
CA LEU A 235 -1.51 -7.20 -3.11
C LEU A 235 -3.03 -7.07 -3.10
N GLU A 236 -3.62 -6.56 -2.02
CA GLU A 236 -5.07 -6.28 -1.96
C GLU A 236 -5.50 -5.23 -3.01
N VAL A 237 -4.70 -4.18 -3.23
CA VAL A 237 -4.92 -3.18 -4.29
C VAL A 237 -4.88 -3.84 -5.67
N LYS A 238 -3.89 -4.71 -5.92
CA LYS A 238 -3.77 -5.47 -7.17
C LYS A 238 -4.96 -6.38 -7.42
N GLN A 239 -5.41 -7.10 -6.38
CA GLN A 239 -6.57 -7.98 -6.47
C GLN A 239 -7.84 -7.19 -6.80
N ALA A 240 -8.09 -6.07 -6.12
CA ALA A 240 -9.23 -5.21 -6.41
C ALA A 240 -9.22 -4.67 -7.85
N LYS A 241 -8.04 -4.38 -8.41
CA LYS A 241 -7.89 -4.00 -9.82
C LYS A 241 -8.14 -5.15 -10.79
N SER A 242 -7.72 -6.38 -10.45
CA SER A 242 -8.03 -7.56 -11.24
C SER A 242 -9.54 -7.75 -11.36
N ILE A 243 -10.25 -7.67 -10.22
CA ILE A 243 -11.71 -7.73 -10.14
C ILE A 243 -12.35 -6.66 -11.05
N MET A 244 -11.86 -5.41 -11.00
CA MET A 244 -12.33 -4.33 -11.88
C MET A 244 -12.08 -4.62 -13.36
N GLN A 245 -10.94 -5.22 -13.71
CA GLN A 245 -10.61 -5.54 -15.09
C GLN A 245 -11.50 -6.66 -15.64
N THR A 246 -11.73 -7.71 -14.86
CA THR A 246 -12.70 -8.77 -15.19
C THR A 246 -14.09 -8.21 -15.37
N TRP A 247 -14.54 -7.34 -14.45
CA TRP A 247 -15.84 -6.68 -14.55
C TRP A 247 -15.95 -5.77 -15.79
N LYS A 248 -14.88 -5.06 -16.14
CA LYS A 248 -14.80 -4.26 -17.37
C LYS A 248 -14.88 -5.15 -18.63
N ASN A 249 -14.19 -6.29 -18.65
CA ASN A 249 -14.24 -7.26 -19.75
C ASN A 249 -15.66 -7.83 -19.92
N ASN A 250 -16.38 -8.01 -18.80
CA ASN A 250 -17.79 -8.40 -18.78
C ASN A 250 -18.77 -7.23 -19.02
N LYS A 251 -18.32 -6.13 -19.63
CA LYS A 251 -19.15 -4.97 -19.98
C LYS A 251 -19.92 -4.36 -18.78
N TYR A 252 -19.39 -4.47 -17.57
CA TYR A 252 -19.98 -3.95 -16.34
C TYR A 252 -21.32 -4.58 -15.95
N THR A 253 -21.60 -5.82 -16.34
CA THR A 253 -22.81 -6.54 -15.89
C THR A 253 -22.75 -6.84 -14.39
N GLU A 254 -23.91 -6.93 -13.71
CA GLU A 254 -23.96 -7.40 -12.33
C GLU A 254 -23.46 -8.84 -12.28
N VAL A 255 -22.42 -9.10 -11.48
CA VAL A 255 -21.87 -10.44 -11.31
C VAL A 255 -22.01 -10.85 -9.85
N PRO A 256 -22.71 -11.95 -9.54
CA PRO A 256 -22.79 -12.46 -8.18
C PRO A 256 -21.40 -12.72 -7.60
N GLN A 257 -21.18 -12.39 -6.32
CA GLN A 257 -19.90 -12.52 -5.61
C GLN A 257 -19.17 -13.86 -5.84
N LYS A 258 -19.91 -14.96 -6.06
CA LYS A 258 -19.35 -16.30 -6.29
C LYS A 258 -18.71 -16.48 -7.67
N ASN A 259 -19.12 -15.74 -8.69
CA ASN A 259 -18.72 -15.99 -10.08
C ASN A 259 -17.43 -15.26 -10.47
N ILE A 260 -17.02 -14.19 -9.78
CA ILE A 260 -15.76 -13.49 -10.10
C ILE A 260 -14.54 -14.23 -9.52
N ILE A 261 -14.69 -14.91 -8.38
CA ILE A 261 -13.60 -15.72 -7.80
C ILE A 261 -13.23 -16.88 -8.74
N SER A 262 -14.22 -17.45 -9.45
CA SER A 262 -14.01 -18.51 -10.44
C SER A 262 -13.53 -18.02 -11.82
N LEU A 263 -13.60 -16.71 -12.11
CA LEU A 263 -13.17 -16.10 -13.38
C LEU A 263 -11.70 -15.59 -13.35
N ASN A 264 -10.96 -15.86 -12.28
CA ASN A 264 -9.51 -15.57 -12.20
C ASN A 264 -8.63 -16.63 -12.89
N HIS A 265 -9.21 -17.59 -13.63
CA HIS A 265 -8.45 -18.37 -14.59
C HIS A 265 -8.26 -17.53 -15.86
N ILE A 266 -7.00 -17.22 -16.13
CA ILE A 266 -6.54 -16.53 -17.33
C ILE A 266 -6.98 -17.33 -18.54
N ASP A 267 -7.90 -16.80 -19.34
CA ASP A 267 -8.11 -17.29 -20.70
C ASP A 267 -6.88 -16.91 -21.54
N ASP A 268 -6.26 -17.96 -22.08
CA ASP A 268 -5.13 -17.92 -23.00
C ASP A 268 -5.48 -17.10 -24.27
N PRO A 269 -4.72 -16.05 -24.64
CA PRO A 269 -5.03 -15.21 -25.78
C PRO A 269 -4.41 -15.80 -27.04
N LEU A 270 -4.87 -16.97 -27.49
CA LEU A 270 -4.54 -17.50 -28.81
C LEU A 270 -5.78 -18.13 -29.46
N PRO A 271 -6.12 -17.78 -30.71
CA PRO A 271 -7.25 -18.40 -31.40
C PRO A 271 -6.85 -19.85 -31.69
N LYS A 272 -7.59 -20.82 -31.14
CA LYS A 272 -7.49 -22.20 -31.61
C LYS A 272 -8.11 -22.25 -33.00
N GLU A 273 -7.23 -22.23 -34.01
CA GLU A 273 -7.54 -22.73 -35.34
C GLU A 273 -8.14 -24.12 -35.21
N GLN A 274 -9.28 -24.34 -35.86
CA GLN A 274 -9.80 -25.67 -36.10
C GLN A 274 -8.76 -26.45 -36.91
N PRO A 275 -8.36 -27.67 -36.53
CA PRO A 275 -7.67 -28.51 -37.46
C PRO A 275 -8.70 -29.03 -38.47
N ASN A 276 -8.52 -28.56 -39.70
CA ASN A 276 -9.01 -29.21 -40.89
C ASN A 276 -8.71 -30.71 -40.86
N ASN A 277 -9.69 -31.46 -41.37
CA ASN A 277 -9.49 -32.75 -42.02
C ASN A 277 -8.17 -32.79 -42.79
N GLU A 278 -7.39 -33.85 -42.59
CA GLU A 278 -6.90 -34.70 -43.68
C GLU A 278 -6.29 -36.01 -43.12
N ASN A 279 -6.88 -37.11 -43.58
CA ASN A 279 -6.31 -38.47 -43.74
C ASN A 279 -5.87 -39.30 -42.52
N SER A 280 -6.71 -40.28 -42.18
CA SER A 280 -6.39 -41.68 -42.48
C SER A 280 -7.69 -42.49 -42.67
N ARG A 281 -8.03 -42.68 -43.94
CA ARG A 281 -8.66 -43.92 -44.41
C ARG A 281 -7.65 -45.04 -44.16
N GLU A 282 -8.05 -46.06 -43.40
CA GLU A 282 -7.81 -47.47 -43.71
C GLU A 282 -8.52 -48.34 -42.65
N ASP A 283 -9.14 -49.40 -43.16
CA ASP A 283 -9.65 -50.59 -42.44
C ASP A 283 -10.88 -50.48 -41.53
N LEU A 284 -12.03 -50.28 -42.17
CA LEU A 284 -13.31 -50.85 -41.71
C LEU A 284 -14.07 -51.46 -42.90
N SER A 285 -13.56 -52.59 -43.37
CA SER A 285 -14.33 -53.56 -44.14
C SER A 285 -13.85 -54.94 -43.75
N LEU A 286 -14.59 -55.61 -42.84
CA LEU A 286 -14.73 -57.06 -42.69
C LEU A 286 -15.34 -57.37 -41.32
N LEU A 287 -16.67 -57.35 -41.22
CA LEU A 287 -17.45 -58.22 -40.33
C LEU A 287 -18.95 -58.00 -40.59
N ASN A 288 -19.37 -58.45 -41.77
CA ASN A 288 -20.74 -58.88 -42.03
C ASN A 288 -20.66 -60.30 -42.57
N HIS A 289 -20.57 -61.30 -41.69
CA HIS A 289 -20.90 -62.67 -42.05
C HIS A 289 -21.90 -63.23 -41.06
N SER A 290 -23.10 -63.43 -41.60
CA SER A 290 -24.20 -64.19 -41.05
C SER A 290 -23.77 -65.62 -40.75
N PHE A 291 -24.28 -66.13 -39.65
CA PHE A 291 -24.36 -67.57 -39.39
C PHE A 291 -25.26 -68.20 -40.44
N ASP A 292 -24.69 -69.05 -41.30
CA ASP A 292 -25.41 -70.11 -42.00
C ASP A 292 -24.61 -71.42 -41.81
N PRO A 293 -25.23 -72.51 -41.31
CA PRO A 293 -24.53 -73.75 -41.05
C PRO A 293 -24.53 -74.64 -42.30
N ASP A 294 -23.44 -74.58 -43.07
CA ASP A 294 -23.19 -75.54 -44.13
C ASP A 294 -22.33 -76.70 -43.61
N PHE A 295 -23.00 -77.79 -43.21
CA PHE A 295 -22.39 -79.12 -43.09
C PHE A 295 -22.95 -80.00 -44.20
N SER A 296 -22.34 -79.89 -45.38
CA SER A 296 -22.47 -80.88 -46.44
C SER A 296 -21.08 -81.15 -47.03
N ASP A 297 -20.41 -82.17 -46.50
CA ASP A 297 -19.82 -83.25 -47.30
C ASP A 297 -18.97 -84.20 -46.44
N SER A 298 -19.52 -85.37 -46.17
CA SER A 298 -18.78 -86.63 -46.23
C SER A 298 -19.77 -87.76 -46.45
N LYS A 299 -20.02 -88.01 -47.73
CA LYS A 299 -20.60 -89.27 -48.20
C LYS A 299 -19.65 -90.43 -47.88
N GLN A 300 -20.26 -91.61 -47.80
CA GLN A 300 -19.69 -92.96 -47.91
C GLN A 300 -19.18 -93.60 -46.62
N GLN A 301 -20.04 -94.42 -46.01
CA GLN A 301 -19.83 -95.88 -46.05
C GLN A 301 -21.13 -96.60 -45.73
N GLU A 302 -21.78 -97.08 -46.79
CA GLU A 302 -22.68 -98.24 -46.73
C GLU A 302 -21.88 -99.43 -46.21
N ASN A 303 -22.33 -100.04 -45.11
CA ASN A 303 -21.95 -101.41 -44.78
C ASN A 303 -23.19 -102.20 -44.36
N SER A 304 -23.75 -102.87 -45.37
CA SER A 304 -24.35 -104.21 -45.35
C SER A 304 -24.77 -104.77 -43.98
N TYR A 305 -26.04 -104.62 -43.62
CA TYR A 305 -26.68 -105.57 -42.72
C TYR A 305 -27.38 -106.65 -43.54
N LYS A 306 -26.72 -107.82 -43.62
CA LYS A 306 -27.33 -109.06 -44.12
C LYS A 306 -28.51 -109.44 -43.22
N GLN A 307 -29.72 -109.41 -43.79
CA GLN A 307 -30.89 -110.07 -43.21
C GLN A 307 -30.65 -111.58 -43.11
N LYS A 308 -30.47 -112.08 -41.88
CA LYS A 308 -30.58 -113.51 -41.56
C LYS A 308 -31.95 -113.81 -40.95
N LYS A 309 -32.66 -114.76 -41.56
CA LYS A 309 -33.93 -115.31 -41.08
C LYS A 309 -33.73 -116.12 -39.78
N ILE A 310 -34.25 -115.55 -38.70
CA ILE A 310 -35.15 -116.10 -37.65
C ILE A 310 -34.74 -117.38 -36.88
N ASN A 311 -34.65 -117.21 -35.55
CA ASN A 311 -35.30 -118.09 -34.57
C ASN A 311 -36.06 -117.19 -33.55
N PRO A 312 -37.37 -117.35 -33.26
CA PRO A 312 -38.21 -116.24 -32.75
C PRO A 312 -38.14 -115.99 -31.23
N ILE A 313 -37.50 -116.86 -30.45
CA ILE A 313 -37.59 -116.82 -28.97
C ILE A 313 -36.31 -116.27 -28.32
N GLN A 314 -35.15 -116.37 -28.97
CA GLN A 314 -33.88 -115.77 -28.48
C GLN A 314 -33.73 -114.29 -28.90
N LYS A 315 -34.36 -113.89 -30.01
CA LYS A 315 -34.23 -112.55 -30.60
C LYS A 315 -34.91 -111.46 -29.78
N ASP A 316 -36.04 -111.76 -29.13
CA ASP A 316 -36.73 -110.80 -28.24
C ASP A 316 -35.93 -110.52 -26.98
N SER A 317 -35.16 -111.50 -26.48
CA SER A 317 -34.25 -111.30 -25.35
C SER A 317 -33.04 -110.45 -25.75
N GLU A 318 -32.39 -110.73 -26.88
CA GLU A 318 -31.27 -109.94 -27.40
C GLU A 318 -31.69 -108.52 -27.80
N LEU A 319 -32.87 -108.34 -28.42
CA LEU A 319 -33.43 -107.03 -28.73
C LEU A 319 -33.76 -106.26 -27.47
N LYS A 320 -34.30 -106.90 -26.42
CA LYS A 320 -34.50 -106.25 -25.12
C LYS A 320 -33.18 -105.80 -24.51
N THR A 321 -32.15 -106.64 -24.51
CA THR A 321 -30.83 -106.27 -23.98
C THR A 321 -30.20 -105.12 -24.77
N GLN A 322 -30.30 -105.15 -26.10
CA GLN A 322 -29.82 -104.06 -26.97
C GLN A 322 -30.60 -102.75 -26.77
N VAL A 323 -31.92 -102.83 -26.57
CA VAL A 323 -32.76 -101.66 -26.27
C VAL A 323 -32.39 -101.07 -24.91
N GLU A 324 -32.15 -101.91 -23.91
CA GLU A 324 -31.74 -101.50 -22.55
C GLU A 324 -30.32 -100.91 -22.54
N GLU A 325 -29.39 -101.47 -23.32
CA GLU A 325 -28.05 -100.89 -23.55
C GLU A 325 -28.12 -99.54 -24.27
N LEU A 326 -28.99 -99.41 -25.29
CA LEU A 326 -29.21 -98.15 -26.00
C LEU A 326 -29.88 -97.11 -25.11
N GLU A 327 -30.85 -97.48 -24.27
CA GLU A 327 -31.46 -96.58 -23.28
C GLU A 327 -30.43 -96.10 -22.26
N ASN A 328 -29.58 -96.98 -21.76
CA ASN A 328 -28.49 -96.62 -20.86
C ASN A 328 -27.49 -95.66 -21.52
N LEU A 329 -27.12 -95.91 -22.79
CA LEU A 329 -26.23 -95.04 -23.56
C LEU A 329 -26.86 -93.67 -23.82
N VAL A 330 -28.15 -93.64 -24.19
CA VAL A 330 -28.91 -92.39 -24.38
C VAL A 330 -29.02 -91.60 -23.07
N ASN A 331 -29.25 -92.27 -21.94
CA ASN A 331 -29.29 -91.63 -20.64
C ASN A 331 -27.92 -91.09 -20.24
N MET A 332 -26.84 -91.79 -20.56
CA MET A 332 -25.47 -91.33 -20.34
C MET A 332 -25.16 -90.08 -21.20
N TYR A 333 -25.49 -90.09 -22.49
CA TYR A 333 -25.35 -88.93 -23.37
C TYR A 333 -26.19 -87.74 -22.90
N LYS A 334 -27.42 -87.97 -22.40
CA LYS A 334 -28.24 -86.91 -21.80
C LYS A 334 -27.56 -86.30 -20.58
N GLN A 335 -26.98 -87.12 -19.70
CA GLN A 335 -26.25 -86.61 -18.53
C GLN A 335 -24.99 -85.82 -18.93
N ASP A 336 -24.23 -86.30 -19.91
CA ASP A 336 -23.04 -85.60 -20.40
C ASP A 336 -23.40 -84.30 -21.11
N LEU A 337 -24.50 -84.26 -21.85
CA LEU A 337 -25.03 -83.04 -22.45
C LEU A 337 -25.42 -82.02 -21.36
N ILE A 338 -26.12 -82.46 -20.31
CA ILE A 338 -26.48 -81.60 -19.17
C ILE A 338 -25.23 -81.06 -18.45
N LYS A 339 -24.22 -81.91 -18.21
CA LYS A 339 -22.94 -81.48 -17.61
C LYS A 339 -22.21 -80.47 -18.51
N SER A 340 -22.17 -80.72 -19.82
CA SER A 340 -21.52 -79.83 -20.79
C SER A 340 -22.23 -78.47 -20.85
N GLN A 341 -23.57 -78.45 -20.87
CA GLN A 341 -24.36 -77.22 -20.81
C GLN A 341 -24.13 -76.45 -19.50
N ALA A 342 -24.08 -77.15 -18.36
CA ALA A 342 -23.79 -76.54 -17.07
C ALA A 342 -22.39 -75.92 -17.02
N ASN A 343 -21.38 -76.60 -17.58
CA ASN A 343 -20.01 -76.08 -17.68
C ASN A 343 -19.95 -74.85 -18.60
N ASN A 344 -20.61 -74.88 -19.75
CA ASN A 344 -20.66 -73.73 -20.65
C ASN A 344 -21.30 -72.51 -19.97
N HIS A 345 -22.40 -72.70 -19.24
CA HIS A 345 -23.01 -71.61 -18.47
C HIS A 345 -22.09 -71.08 -17.35
N ALA A 346 -21.30 -71.94 -16.70
CA ALA A 346 -20.33 -71.52 -15.70
C ALA A 346 -19.20 -70.68 -16.33
N LEU A 347 -18.65 -71.13 -17.45
CA LEU A 347 -17.62 -70.40 -18.20
C LEU A 347 -18.13 -69.07 -18.74
N GLU A 348 -19.38 -69.02 -19.22
CA GLU A 348 -19.99 -67.79 -19.70
C GLU A 348 -20.18 -66.75 -18.58
N ARG A 349 -20.54 -67.20 -17.37
CA ARG A 349 -20.57 -66.34 -16.18
C ARG A 349 -19.19 -65.81 -15.81
N GLU A 350 -18.18 -66.68 -15.77
CA GLU A 350 -16.80 -66.30 -15.46
C GLU A 350 -16.25 -65.29 -16.49
N ASN A 351 -16.50 -65.50 -17.78
CA ASN A 351 -16.07 -64.59 -18.83
C ASN A 351 -16.76 -63.22 -18.71
N ASN A 352 -18.04 -63.19 -18.35
CA ASN A 352 -18.76 -61.94 -18.08
C ASN A 352 -18.19 -61.21 -16.85
N GLU A 353 -17.85 -61.91 -15.77
CA GLU A 353 -17.20 -61.33 -14.59
C GLU A 353 -15.83 -60.76 -14.91
N LEU A 354 -14.99 -61.50 -15.67
CA LEU A 354 -13.69 -61.04 -16.12
C LEU A 354 -13.81 -59.80 -17.00
N LYS A 355 -14.81 -59.74 -17.89
CA LYS A 355 -15.08 -58.57 -18.73
C LYS A 355 -15.46 -57.35 -17.90
N ILE A 356 -16.24 -57.51 -16.83
CA ILE A 356 -16.57 -56.43 -15.90
C ILE A 356 -15.33 -55.97 -15.14
N LYS A 357 -14.53 -56.89 -14.60
CA LYS A 357 -13.27 -56.58 -13.90
C LYS A 357 -12.29 -55.84 -14.81
N ASN A 358 -12.16 -56.27 -16.06
CA ASN A 358 -11.26 -55.64 -17.03
C ASN A 358 -11.70 -54.21 -17.37
N LYS A 359 -13.02 -53.98 -17.55
CA LYS A 359 -13.56 -52.62 -17.72
C LYS A 359 -13.26 -51.73 -16.50
N ALA A 360 -13.42 -52.24 -15.28
CA ALA A 360 -13.11 -51.49 -14.06
C ALA A 360 -11.62 -51.15 -13.95
N LEU A 361 -10.73 -52.07 -14.34
CA LEU A 361 -9.28 -51.86 -14.39
C LEU A 361 -8.89 -50.77 -15.40
N VAL A 362 -9.50 -50.77 -16.60
CA VAL A 362 -9.24 -49.72 -17.60
C VAL A 362 -9.60 -48.34 -17.05
N VAL A 363 -10.77 -48.20 -16.41
CA VAL A 363 -11.19 -46.92 -15.82
C VAL A 363 -10.20 -46.47 -14.73
N THR A 364 -9.83 -47.38 -13.81
CA THR A 364 -8.87 -47.03 -12.75
C THR A 364 -7.49 -46.66 -13.31
N ASN A 365 -7.03 -47.32 -14.38
CA ASN A 365 -5.77 -46.98 -15.01
C ASN A 365 -5.82 -45.59 -15.66
N THR A 366 -6.92 -45.25 -16.35
CA THR A 366 -7.10 -43.90 -16.91
C THR A 366 -7.16 -42.81 -15.83
N ASP A 367 -7.77 -43.09 -14.69
CA ASP A 367 -7.81 -42.16 -13.55
C ASP A 367 -6.42 -41.96 -12.92
N LEU A 368 -5.59 -43.01 -12.86
CA LEU A 368 -4.22 -42.92 -12.39
C LEU A 368 -3.33 -42.12 -13.36
N GLU A 369 -3.45 -42.35 -14.66
CA GLU A 369 -2.74 -41.58 -15.69
C GLU A 369 -3.08 -40.08 -15.59
N ARG A 370 -4.35 -39.75 -15.40
CA ARG A 370 -4.81 -38.38 -15.18
C ARG A 370 -4.20 -37.78 -13.91
N ASN A 371 -4.23 -38.51 -12.80
CA ASN A 371 -3.61 -38.04 -11.56
C ASN A 371 -2.10 -37.80 -11.69
N ILE A 372 -1.40 -38.67 -12.42
CA ILE A 372 0.05 -38.50 -12.68
C ILE A 372 0.30 -37.22 -13.48
N LEU A 373 -0.49 -36.97 -14.53
CA LEU A 373 -0.41 -35.75 -15.32
C LEU A 373 -0.67 -34.50 -14.47
N ASP A 374 -1.72 -34.51 -13.65
CA ASP A 374 -2.05 -33.39 -12.76
C ASP A 374 -0.94 -33.13 -11.73
N LYS A 375 -0.35 -34.19 -11.15
CA LYS A 375 0.78 -34.07 -10.22
C LYS A 375 2.04 -33.54 -10.90
N LYS A 376 2.29 -33.93 -12.16
CA LYS A 376 3.42 -33.43 -12.94
C LYS A 376 3.27 -31.93 -13.24
N ALA A 377 2.09 -31.49 -13.65
CA ALA A 377 1.80 -30.07 -13.86
C ALA A 377 2.03 -29.24 -12.59
N ASN A 378 1.53 -29.71 -11.44
CA ASN A 378 1.78 -29.06 -10.15
C ASN A 378 3.28 -28.98 -9.81
N PHE A 379 4.05 -30.02 -10.13
CA PHE A 379 5.50 -30.03 -9.90
C PHE A 379 6.22 -29.01 -10.77
N ASP A 380 5.84 -28.89 -12.03
CA ASP A 380 6.40 -27.90 -12.96
C ASP A 380 6.08 -26.46 -12.52
N GLU A 381 4.87 -26.22 -12.01
CA GLU A 381 4.50 -24.93 -11.40
C GLU A 381 5.36 -24.60 -10.19
N LEU A 382 5.51 -25.55 -9.24
CA LEU A 382 6.35 -25.38 -8.06
C LEU A 382 7.83 -25.17 -8.43
N PHE A 383 8.33 -25.86 -9.45
CA PHE A 383 9.69 -25.68 -9.95
C PHE A 383 9.90 -24.27 -10.49
N ASN A 384 8.95 -23.76 -11.28
CA ASN A 384 9.00 -22.40 -11.83
C ASN A 384 8.90 -21.34 -10.72
N GLU A 385 8.06 -21.55 -9.71
CA GLU A 385 7.94 -20.67 -8.55
C GLU A 385 9.25 -20.64 -7.75
N ASN A 386 9.85 -21.80 -7.48
CA ASN A 386 11.16 -21.88 -6.82
C ASN A 386 12.26 -21.16 -7.61
N GLN A 387 12.24 -21.25 -8.93
CA GLN A 387 13.21 -20.53 -9.76
C GLN A 387 13.02 -19.00 -9.67
N LYS A 388 11.77 -18.52 -9.60
CA LYS A 388 11.46 -17.10 -9.38
C LYS A 388 11.94 -16.64 -8.00
N ILE A 389 11.63 -17.40 -6.95
CA ILE A 389 12.07 -17.12 -5.56
C ILE A 389 13.59 -17.07 -5.48
N SER A 390 14.29 -18.02 -6.10
CA SER A 390 15.76 -18.03 -6.15
C SER A 390 16.33 -16.75 -6.78
N LYS A 391 15.77 -16.31 -7.92
CA LYS A 391 16.16 -15.04 -8.56
C LYS A 391 15.87 -13.83 -7.66
N GLU A 392 14.75 -13.81 -6.96
CA GLU A 392 14.44 -12.72 -6.01
C GLU A 392 15.39 -12.70 -4.81
N ASN A 393 15.73 -13.86 -4.25
CA ASN A 393 16.70 -13.97 -3.16
C ASN A 393 18.07 -13.41 -3.55
N THR A 394 18.55 -13.71 -4.77
CA THR A 394 19.82 -13.12 -5.24
C THR A 394 19.76 -11.59 -5.37
N LYS A 395 18.61 -11.03 -5.76
CA LYS A 395 18.41 -9.57 -5.82
C LYS A 395 18.38 -8.96 -4.42
N LEU A 396 17.70 -9.60 -3.47
CA LEU A 396 17.65 -9.16 -2.08
C LEU A 396 19.03 -9.18 -1.43
N GLN A 397 19.83 -10.21 -1.71
CA GLN A 397 21.20 -10.31 -1.20
C GLN A 397 22.09 -9.16 -1.72
N LYS A 398 22.01 -8.84 -3.01
CA LYS A 398 22.71 -7.67 -3.58
C LYS A 398 22.25 -6.33 -2.98
N ARG A 399 20.95 -6.20 -2.67
CA ARG A 399 20.41 -5.00 -2.00
C ARG A 399 20.94 -4.89 -0.58
N LEU A 400 20.98 -6.00 0.16
CA LEU A 400 21.52 -6.05 1.52
C LEU A 400 22.99 -5.62 1.56
N GLU A 401 23.81 -6.13 0.65
CA GLU A 401 25.23 -5.79 0.54
C GLU A 401 25.46 -4.29 0.26
N LYS A 402 24.65 -3.69 -0.63
CA LYS A 402 24.66 -2.24 -0.87
C LYS A 402 24.29 -1.44 0.38
N THR A 403 23.26 -1.87 1.11
CA THR A 403 22.85 -1.21 2.36
C THR A 403 23.93 -1.31 3.43
N LEU A 404 24.59 -2.47 3.56
CA LEU A 404 25.71 -2.64 4.49
C LEU A 404 26.87 -1.70 4.14
N SER A 405 27.24 -1.62 2.86
CA SER A 405 28.30 -0.71 2.39
C SER A 405 27.95 0.76 2.67
N SER A 406 26.69 1.14 2.46
CA SER A 406 26.20 2.50 2.76
C SER A 406 26.23 2.81 4.27
N ASN A 407 25.86 1.84 5.10
CA ASN A 407 25.94 1.99 6.56
C ASN A 407 27.38 2.15 7.05
N GLU A 408 28.34 1.41 6.48
CA GLU A 408 29.76 1.60 6.79
C GLU A 408 30.23 3.01 6.41
N PHE A 409 29.81 3.52 5.24
CA PHE A 409 30.09 4.90 4.84
C PHE A 409 29.53 5.90 5.86
N PHE A 410 28.26 5.79 6.25
CA PHE A 410 27.66 6.70 7.23
C PHE A 410 28.30 6.60 8.61
N LYS A 411 28.69 5.39 9.03
CA LYS A 411 29.42 5.19 10.29
C LYS A 411 30.73 5.99 10.28
N LYS A 412 31.50 5.87 9.21
CA LYS A 412 32.74 6.63 9.05
C LYS A 412 32.50 8.14 9.03
N SER A 413 31.47 8.62 8.33
CA SER A 413 31.12 10.05 8.34
C SER A 413 30.69 10.56 9.71
N ILE A 414 30.02 9.74 10.52
CA ILE A 414 29.65 10.10 11.90
C ILE A 414 30.91 10.19 12.78
N GLU A 415 31.85 9.26 12.63
CA GLU A 415 33.15 9.30 13.32
C GLU A 415 33.92 10.59 12.97
N GLU A 416 34.02 10.93 11.67
CA GLU A 416 34.68 12.16 11.21
C GLU A 416 33.99 13.44 11.75
N LEU A 417 32.65 13.45 11.87
CA LEU A 417 31.92 14.56 12.47
C LEU A 417 32.15 14.68 13.97
N HIS A 418 32.30 13.57 14.68
CA HIS A 418 32.65 13.59 16.11
C HIS A 418 34.03 14.20 16.34
N ASP A 419 35.03 13.79 15.55
CA ASP A 419 36.38 14.36 15.62
C ASP A 419 36.38 15.87 15.36
N LEU A 420 35.56 16.33 14.40
CA LEU A 420 35.39 17.75 14.11
C LEU A 420 34.74 18.51 15.28
N VAL A 421 33.72 17.92 15.91
CA VAL A 421 33.05 18.53 17.08
C VAL A 421 34.03 18.67 18.25
N ASP A 422 34.85 17.65 18.50
CA ASP A 422 35.86 17.69 19.56
C ASP A 422 36.92 18.76 19.30
N THR A 423 37.34 18.91 18.03
CA THR A 423 38.27 19.96 17.60
C THR A 423 37.67 21.36 17.82
N LEU A 424 36.43 21.58 17.37
CA LEU A 424 35.74 22.87 17.54
C LEU A 424 35.46 23.20 19.02
N SER A 425 35.18 22.18 19.84
CA SER A 425 35.01 22.34 21.28
C SER A 425 36.31 22.81 21.93
N HIS A 426 37.45 22.23 21.54
CA HIS A 426 38.77 22.66 22.00
C HIS A 426 39.08 24.10 21.58
N GLU A 427 38.86 24.45 20.32
CA GLU A 427 39.06 25.82 19.82
C GLU A 427 38.17 26.84 20.54
N SER A 428 36.89 26.49 20.79
CA SER A 428 35.97 27.33 21.55
C SER A 428 36.48 27.59 22.97
N PHE A 429 37.02 26.56 23.63
CA PHE A 429 37.64 26.68 24.95
C PHE A 429 38.86 27.60 24.93
N GLN A 430 39.76 27.46 23.94
CA GLN A 430 40.92 28.35 23.79
C GLN A 430 40.51 29.80 23.53
N ASN A 431 39.50 30.01 22.68
CA ASN A 431 38.96 31.36 22.42
C ASN A 431 38.38 32.00 23.68
N LYS A 432 37.75 31.21 24.56
CA LYS A 432 37.27 31.70 25.85
C LYS A 432 38.42 32.18 26.74
N ILE A 433 39.51 31.41 26.83
CA ILE A 433 40.73 31.81 27.56
C ILE A 433 41.29 33.11 27.00
N TYR A 434 41.38 33.22 25.67
CA TYR A 434 41.90 34.41 24.99
C TYR A 434 41.03 35.66 25.27
N VAL A 435 39.70 35.52 25.20
CA VAL A 435 38.76 36.60 25.52
C VAL A 435 38.91 37.05 26.98
N ASP A 436 39.05 36.12 27.92
CA ASP A 436 39.21 36.47 29.33
C ASP A 436 40.56 37.15 29.60
N SER A 437 41.63 36.74 28.89
CA SER A 437 42.92 37.44 28.89
C SER A 437 42.79 38.89 28.38
N ILE A 438 42.11 39.11 27.25
CA ILE A 438 41.84 40.46 26.73
C ILE A 438 41.06 41.30 27.73
N LYS A 439 40.01 40.74 28.35
CA LYS A 439 39.22 41.45 29.36
C LYS A 439 40.10 41.91 30.53
N ASN A 440 40.99 41.04 31.01
CA ASN A 440 41.91 41.38 32.10
C ASN A 440 42.90 42.46 31.69
N THR A 441 43.49 42.37 30.50
CA THR A 441 44.37 43.40 29.95
C THR A 441 43.65 44.75 29.81
N ASN A 442 42.41 44.75 29.31
CA ASN A 442 41.61 45.98 29.21
C ASN A 442 41.30 46.59 30.59
N LYS A 443 40.98 45.79 31.60
CA LYS A 443 40.81 46.28 32.98
C LYS A 443 42.09 46.95 33.50
N LEU A 444 43.25 46.35 33.24
CA LEU A 444 44.54 46.92 33.64
C LEU A 444 44.83 48.24 32.91
N LEU A 445 44.58 48.31 31.60
CA LEU A 445 44.74 49.54 30.82
C LEU A 445 43.79 50.66 31.28
N LEU A 446 42.55 50.34 31.64
CA LEU A 446 41.61 51.32 32.21
C LEU A 446 42.10 51.87 33.56
N SER A 447 42.58 50.98 34.44
CA SER A 447 43.17 51.40 35.73
C SER A 447 44.40 52.28 35.53
N THR A 448 45.28 51.90 34.60
CA THR A 448 46.48 52.68 34.25
C THR A 448 46.11 54.05 33.70
N ASN A 449 45.15 54.11 32.77
CA ASN A 449 44.63 55.37 32.24
C ASN A 449 44.03 56.26 33.34
N GLN A 450 43.30 55.68 34.30
CA GLN A 450 42.76 56.45 35.42
C GLN A 450 43.88 57.02 36.31
N SER A 451 44.94 56.26 36.57
CA SER A 451 46.10 56.74 37.33
C SER A 451 46.79 57.91 36.62
N LEU A 452 47.02 57.79 35.31
CA LEU A 452 47.62 58.87 34.51
C LEU A 452 46.76 60.14 34.50
N ARG A 453 45.43 59.99 34.45
CA ARG A 453 44.50 61.14 34.55
C ARG A 453 44.65 61.87 35.89
N ASN A 454 44.77 61.12 36.99
CA ASN A 454 44.97 61.71 38.31
C ASN A 454 46.33 62.45 38.37
N GLU A 455 47.40 61.84 37.87
CA GLU A 455 48.74 62.45 37.85
C GLU A 455 48.77 63.74 37.00
N ILE A 456 48.10 63.75 35.85
CA ILE A 456 47.94 64.96 35.03
C ILE A 456 47.21 66.06 35.81
N GLU A 457 46.17 65.72 36.57
CA GLU A 457 45.43 66.70 37.36
C GLU A 457 46.27 67.25 38.51
N ASP A 458 47.06 66.40 39.17
CA ASP A 458 48.02 66.82 40.19
C ASP A 458 49.09 67.76 39.62
N LEU A 459 49.65 67.45 38.45
CA LEU A 459 50.59 68.30 37.73
C LEU A 459 49.98 69.65 37.37
N LYS A 460 48.72 69.69 36.89
CA LYS A 460 48.01 70.95 36.63
C LYS A 460 47.83 71.77 37.89
N ASN A 461 47.52 71.15 39.02
CA ASN A 461 47.39 71.85 40.30
C ASN A 461 48.73 72.41 40.77
N HIS A 462 49.81 71.64 40.63
CA HIS A 462 51.17 72.12 40.90
C HIS A 462 51.55 73.30 40.00
N GLU A 463 51.22 73.24 38.71
CA GLU A 463 51.43 74.33 37.76
C GLU A 463 50.67 75.60 38.18
N LYS A 464 49.40 75.48 38.60
CA LYS A 464 48.61 76.61 39.12
C LYS A 464 49.28 77.25 40.33
N ASP A 465 49.82 76.44 41.26
CA ASP A 465 50.47 76.96 42.46
C ASP A 465 51.83 77.60 42.16
N LEU A 466 52.62 77.04 41.24
CA LEU A 466 53.82 77.69 40.72
C LEU A 466 53.50 79.03 40.07
N LYS A 467 52.46 79.11 39.24
CA LYS A 467 51.99 80.38 38.65
C LYS A 467 51.61 81.41 39.72
N LYS A 468 50.95 81.00 40.82
CA LYS A 468 50.65 81.90 41.95
C LYS A 468 51.92 82.39 42.62
N ARG A 469 52.87 81.50 42.95
CA ARG A 469 54.16 81.86 43.56
C ARG A 469 54.94 82.83 42.68
N LEU A 470 54.99 82.59 41.37
CA LEU A 470 55.68 83.44 40.41
C LEU A 470 55.02 84.82 40.30
N LYS A 471 53.68 84.91 40.36
CA LYS A 471 52.97 86.19 40.48
C LYS A 471 53.34 86.93 41.76
N SER A 472 53.45 86.25 42.90
CA SER A 472 53.87 86.85 44.17
C SER A 472 55.30 87.39 44.11
N ILE A 473 56.25 86.62 43.55
CA ILE A 473 57.64 87.06 43.34
C ILE A 473 57.71 88.27 42.40
N LYS A 474 56.94 88.27 41.30
CA LYS A 474 56.88 89.44 40.40
C LYS A 474 56.35 90.68 41.10
N LYS A 475 55.38 90.54 42.01
CA LYS A 475 54.88 91.65 42.83
C LYS A 475 55.95 92.17 43.78
N SER A 476 56.66 91.29 44.50
CA SER A 476 57.72 91.70 45.42
C SER A 476 58.94 92.32 44.72
N ALA A 477 59.31 91.83 43.54
CA ALA A 477 60.37 92.42 42.72
C ALA A 477 59.99 93.82 42.22
N LYS A 478 58.71 94.03 41.83
CA LYS A 478 58.21 95.36 41.45
C LYS A 478 58.19 96.35 42.60
N THR A 479 57.93 95.91 43.84
CA THR A 479 58.00 96.79 45.01
C THR A 479 59.44 97.13 45.37
N ALA A 480 60.36 96.15 45.36
CA ALA A 480 61.79 96.41 45.62
C ALA A 480 62.47 97.29 44.55
N GLY A 481 62.04 97.21 43.28
CA GLY A 481 62.53 98.09 42.21
C GLY A 481 62.10 99.56 42.33
N LYS A 482 61.00 99.84 43.05
CA LYS A 482 60.56 101.21 43.34
C LYS A 482 61.36 101.86 44.49
N GLU A 483 61.87 101.06 45.42
CA GLU A 483 62.71 101.55 46.52
C GLU A 483 64.11 101.96 46.05
N LYS A 484 64.61 101.39 44.94
CA LYS A 484 65.90 101.79 44.34
C LYS A 484 65.87 103.03 43.45
N THR A 485 64.68 103.54 43.08
CA THR A 485 64.54 104.77 42.27
C THR A 485 64.27 106.02 43.13
N GLN A 486 64.25 105.89 44.46
CA GLN A 486 64.17 107.00 45.43
C GLN A 486 65.43 107.13 46.31
N SER A 487 66.54 106.49 45.91
CA SER A 487 67.87 106.69 46.51
C SER A 487 68.73 107.57 45.63
#